data_AF-A0AAE7M8F3-F1
#
_entry.id   AF-A0AAE7M8F3-F1
#
_cell.length_a   1.000
_cell.length_b   1.000
_cell.length_c   1.000
_cell.angle_alpha   90.00
_cell.angle_beta   90.00
_cell.angle_gamma   90.00
#
_symmetry.space_group_name_H-M   'P 1'
#
loop_
_entity.id
_entity.type
_entity.pdbx_description
1 polymer ?
#
loop_
_entity_poly.entity_id
_entity_poly.type
_entity_poly.pdbx_seq_one_letter_code
_entity_poly.pdbx_strand_id
1 'polypeptide(L)'
;MARHSSSSRATMIGRSSRRTMSDPLIRACDHYVVLEPGQPERFLSAADTVTWLEGQLAALETLPDDLVAAGSLTAAARRLLDTACDLEISPGLTLQWFAVRLEPPERD
;
A
#
# COMPACT_ATOMS: atom_id res chain seq x y z
N MET A 1 -42.53 -10.57 -53.17
CA MET A 1 -43.44 -10.09 -52.11
C MET A 1 -42.67 -10.08 -50.80
N ALA A 2 -42.56 -8.91 -50.16
CA ALA A 2 -42.39 -8.66 -48.71
C ALA A 2 -41.26 -9.40 -47.95
N ARG A 3 -40.39 -8.79 -47.11
CA ARG A 3 -40.38 -7.48 -46.44
C ARG A 3 -39.20 -7.51 -45.43
N HIS A 4 -38.62 -6.35 -45.10
CA HIS A 4 -37.94 -6.00 -43.82
C HIS A 4 -36.55 -6.63 -43.54
N SER A 5 -35.58 -6.01 -42.87
CA SER A 5 -35.40 -4.67 -42.32
C SER A 5 -33.93 -4.51 -41.87
N SER A 6 -33.44 -3.28 -41.98
CA SER A 6 -32.41 -2.58 -41.19
C SER A 6 -31.79 -3.30 -39.98
N SER A 7 -30.47 -3.19 -39.80
CA SER A 7 -29.93 -2.45 -38.63
C SER A 7 -28.40 -2.21 -38.74
N SER A 8 -28.03 -0.94 -38.64
CA SER A 8 -26.69 -0.43 -38.35
C SER A 8 -26.16 -0.89 -36.98
N ARG A 9 -24.83 -0.95 -36.82
CA ARG A 9 -24.02 -0.37 -35.71
C ARG A 9 -22.58 -0.88 -35.83
N ALA A 10 -21.64 -0.01 -36.13
CA ALA A 10 -20.91 0.85 -35.19
C ALA A 10 -19.57 0.21 -34.78
N THR A 11 -18.51 0.68 -35.43
CA THR A 11 -17.13 0.59 -34.96
C THR A 11 -17.03 1.18 -33.56
N MET A 12 -16.59 0.39 -32.59
CA MET A 12 -15.94 0.91 -31.39
C MET A 12 -14.55 0.30 -31.25
N ILE A 13 -13.56 1.12 -31.55
CA ILE A 13 -12.20 1.05 -31.03
C ILE A 13 -12.29 1.43 -29.55
N GLY A 14 -11.74 0.63 -28.64
CA GLY A 14 -11.80 0.96 -27.23
C GLY A 14 -11.07 0.02 -26.29
N ARG A 15 -9.77 0.31 -26.10
CA ARG A 15 -9.00 0.11 -24.87
C ARG A 15 -8.63 -1.32 -24.47
N SER A 16 -7.39 -1.66 -24.81
CA SER A 16 -6.34 -2.03 -23.85
C SER A 16 -6.81 -2.64 -22.52
N SER A 17 -7.11 -3.94 -22.52
CA SER A 17 -6.97 -4.74 -21.29
C SER A 17 -5.58 -5.37 -21.29
N ARG A 18 -4.57 -4.56 -20.97
CA ARG A 18 -3.36 -5.11 -20.34
C ARG A 18 -3.78 -5.50 -18.93
N ARG A 19 -4.32 -6.72 -18.78
CA ARG A 19 -4.39 -7.42 -17.51
C ARG A 19 -2.94 -7.74 -17.12
N THR A 20 -2.27 -6.79 -16.48
CA THR A 20 -1.01 -7.10 -15.80
C THR A 20 -1.36 -7.99 -14.61
N MET A 21 -0.85 -9.22 -14.66
CA MET A 21 -0.85 -10.18 -13.57
C MET A 21 -0.22 -9.57 -12.33
N SER A 22 -1.03 -9.38 -11.31
CA SER A 22 -0.89 -9.94 -9.97
C SER A 22 -1.83 -9.11 -9.11
N ASP A 23 -3.01 -9.65 -8.84
CA ASP A 23 -3.81 -9.20 -7.71
C ASP A 23 -3.17 -9.92 -6.51
N PRO A 24 -2.30 -9.26 -5.71
CA PRO A 24 -1.85 -9.89 -4.49
C PRO A 24 -3.09 -9.90 -3.61
N LEU A 25 -3.66 -11.07 -3.43
CA LEU A 25 -4.68 -11.36 -2.43
C LEU A 25 -4.08 -11.27 -1.00
N ILE A 26 -3.15 -10.35 -0.80
CA ILE A 26 -2.60 -9.92 0.48
C ILE A 26 -3.55 -8.80 0.88
N ARG A 27 -4.53 -9.17 1.71
CA ARG A 27 -5.48 -8.29 2.40
C ARG A 27 -5.05 -6.82 2.30
N ALA A 28 -5.74 -6.03 1.48
CA ALA A 28 -5.59 -4.57 1.54
C ALA A 28 -5.93 -4.16 2.97
N CYS A 29 -4.90 -4.01 3.79
CA CYS A 29 -5.02 -3.51 5.14
C CYS A 29 -5.20 -2.01 4.97
N ASP A 30 -6.44 -1.58 5.09
CA ASP A 30 -6.83 -0.20 4.83
C ASP A 30 -6.16 0.74 5.84
N HIS A 31 -5.94 0.25 7.07
CA HIS A 31 -5.38 1.00 8.18
C HIS A 31 -4.28 0.22 8.93
N TYR A 32 -3.35 0.98 9.51
CA TYR A 32 -2.28 0.52 10.35
C TYR A 32 -2.23 1.35 11.63
N VAL A 33 -1.84 0.69 12.72
CA VAL A 33 -1.41 1.36 13.95
C VAL A 33 0.10 1.42 13.92
N VAL A 34 0.67 2.62 13.99
CA VAL A 34 2.11 2.83 14.12
C VAL A 34 2.47 3.19 15.55
N LEU A 35 3.55 2.60 16.04
CA LEU A 35 4.10 2.80 17.37
C LEU A 35 5.50 3.40 17.23
N GLU A 36 5.65 4.59 17.79
CA GLU A 36 6.91 5.33 17.86
C GLU A 36 7.34 5.40 19.33
N PRO A 37 8.60 5.07 19.68
CA PRO A 37 9.08 5.19 21.05
C PRO A 37 8.87 6.60 21.62
N GLY A 38 8.16 6.70 22.74
CA GLY A 38 7.88 7.96 23.42
C GLY A 38 6.70 8.76 22.87
N GLN A 39 5.97 8.24 21.88
CA GLN A 39 4.78 8.88 21.31
C GLN A 39 3.55 7.98 21.47
N PRO A 40 2.33 8.58 21.48
CA PRO A 40 1.11 7.79 21.44
C PRO A 40 0.99 7.03 20.11
N GLU A 41 0.29 5.91 20.16
CA GLU A 41 -0.08 5.14 18.97
C GLU A 41 -0.87 6.00 17.97
N ARG A 42 -0.60 5.81 16.67
CA ARG A 42 -1.23 6.60 15.61
C ARG A 42 -1.85 5.68 14.57
N PHE A 43 -3.11 5.97 14.22
CA PHE A 43 -3.83 5.26 13.17
C PHE A 43 -3.57 5.96 11.84
N LEU A 44 -2.99 5.23 10.89
CA LEU A 44 -2.65 5.72 9.56
C LEU A 44 -3.32 4.84 8.51
N SER A 45 -3.67 5.43 7.36
CA SER A 45 -4.04 4.62 6.19
C SER A 45 -2.82 3.86 5.66
N ALA A 46 -3.03 2.88 4.79
CA ALA A 46 -1.91 2.23 4.09
C ALA A 46 -0.99 3.23 3.38
N ALA A 47 -1.56 4.23 2.70
CA ALA A 47 -0.79 5.23 1.96
C ALA A 47 0.00 6.16 2.89
N ASP A 48 -0.62 6.58 3.99
CA ASP A 48 0.04 7.40 5.02
C ASP A 48 1.15 6.62 5.72
N THR A 49 0.95 5.33 5.96
CA THR A 49 1.96 4.46 6.58
C THR A 49 3.19 4.33 5.70
N VAL A 50 3.00 4.15 4.39
CA VAL A 50 4.12 4.16 3.43
C VAL A 50 4.85 5.50 3.48
N THR A 51 4.12 6.62 3.44
CA THR A 51 4.71 7.97 3.47
C THR A 51 5.49 8.22 4.77
N TRP A 52 4.96 7.75 5.90
CA TRP A 52 5.63 7.82 7.19
C TRP A 52 6.91 6.97 7.19
N LEU A 53 6.84 5.70 6.76
CA LEU A 53 8.01 4.83 6.64
C LEU A 53 9.08 5.42 5.72
N GLU A 54 8.69 6.02 4.59
CA GLU A 54 9.62 6.74 3.71
C GLU A 54 10.37 7.85 4.44
N GLY A 55 9.67 8.62 5.27
CA GLY A 55 10.28 9.66 6.10
C GLY A 55 11.27 9.08 7.13
N GLN A 56 10.91 7.96 7.76
CA GLN A 56 11.80 7.28 8.70
C GLN A 56 13.05 6.75 8.00
N LEU A 57 12.88 6.11 6.83
CA LEU A 57 13.98 5.61 6.00
C LEU A 57 14.88 6.73 5.48
N ALA A 58 14.33 7.92 5.17
CA ALA A 58 15.10 9.09 4.77
C ALA A 58 15.94 9.68 5.92
N ALA A 59 15.48 9.49 7.17
CA ALA A 59 16.17 9.96 8.37
C ALA A 59 17.26 8.98 8.85
N LEU A 60 17.29 7.75 8.34
CA LEU A 60 18.34 6.78 8.65
C LEU A 60 19.67 7.19 8.00
N GLU A 61 20.74 7.12 8.79
CA GLU A 61 22.10 7.33 8.26
C GLU A 61 22.54 6.21 7.32
N THR A 62 22.09 4.98 7.60
CA THR A 62 22.40 3.80 6.78
C THR A 62 21.16 2.95 6.60
N LEU A 63 20.78 2.74 5.34
CA LEU A 63 19.70 1.82 4.97
C LEU A 63 20.23 0.37 4.92
N PRO A 64 19.46 -0.61 5.40
CA PRO A 64 19.76 -2.03 5.19
C PRO A 64 19.88 -2.37 3.70
N ASP A 65 20.79 -3.27 3.33
CA ASP A 65 21.02 -3.68 1.93
C ASP A 65 19.75 -4.17 1.21
N ASP A 66 18.85 -4.86 1.92
CA ASP A 66 17.57 -5.32 1.33
C ASP A 66 16.68 -4.15 0.89
N LEU A 67 16.72 -3.03 1.64
CA LEU A 67 15.98 -1.82 1.31
C LEU A 67 16.68 -0.99 0.23
N VAL A 68 18.02 -0.96 0.23
CA VAL A 68 18.81 -0.32 -0.83
C VAL A 68 18.54 -0.98 -2.19
N ALA A 69 18.39 -2.32 -2.22
CA ALA A 69 18.09 -3.08 -3.43
C ALA A 69 16.73 -2.71 -4.06
N ALA A 70 15.81 -2.09 -3.32
CA ALA A 70 14.52 -1.66 -3.83
C ALA A 70 14.62 -0.46 -4.80
N GLY A 71 15.73 0.29 -4.77
CA GLY A 71 16.04 1.36 -5.73
C GLY A 71 15.36 2.72 -5.48
N SER A 72 14.38 2.82 -4.59
CA SER A 72 13.81 4.10 -4.11
C SER A 72 13.29 3.97 -2.68
N LEU A 73 13.20 5.10 -1.96
CA LEU A 73 12.64 5.11 -0.60
C LEU A 73 11.19 4.63 -0.59
N THR A 74 10.37 5.01 -1.58
CA THR A 74 8.99 4.53 -1.71
C THR A 74 8.93 3.02 -1.91
N ALA A 75 9.80 2.47 -2.75
CA ALA A 75 9.85 1.04 -3.00
C ALA A 75 10.33 0.29 -1.75
N ALA A 76 11.33 0.83 -1.05
CA ALA A 76 11.83 0.31 0.22
C ALA A 76 10.76 0.33 1.31
N ALA A 77 10.04 1.44 1.48
CA ALA A 77 8.96 1.57 2.46
C ALA A 77 7.81 0.60 2.18
N ARG A 78 7.40 0.46 0.91
CA ARG A 78 6.38 -0.53 0.51
C ARG A 78 6.84 -1.96 0.78
N ARG A 79 8.10 -2.28 0.46
CA ARG A 79 8.67 -3.59 0.74
C ARG A 79 8.71 -3.86 2.24
N LEU A 80 9.20 -2.90 3.02
CA LEU A 80 9.25 -2.99 4.47
C LEU A 80 7.87 -3.22 5.09
N LEU A 81 6.85 -2.49 4.62
CA LEU A 81 5.46 -2.66 5.05
C LEU A 81 4.90 -4.06 4.73
N ASP A 82 5.32 -4.66 3.61
CA ASP A 82 4.88 -6.00 3.16
C ASP A 82 5.63 -7.14 3.85
N THR A 83 6.92 -6.93 4.17
CA THR A 83 7.81 -8.00 4.65
C THR A 83 8.14 -7.95 6.13
N ALA A 84 7.86 -6.84 6.82
CA ALA A 84 8.17 -6.65 8.24
C ALA A 84 7.05 -5.90 8.97
N CYS A 85 7.09 -5.95 10.30
CA CYS A 85 6.19 -5.20 11.18
C CYS A 85 6.95 -4.25 12.10
N ASP A 86 8.27 -4.21 11.99
CA ASP A 86 9.15 -3.42 12.83
C ASP A 86 10.42 -2.99 12.09
N LEU A 87 11.00 -1.87 12.55
CA LEU A 87 12.25 -1.31 12.03
C LEU A 87 13.04 -0.72 13.19
N GLU A 88 14.25 -1.23 13.41
CA GLU A 88 15.20 -0.59 14.30
C GLU A 88 15.79 0.65 13.62
N ILE A 89 15.55 1.84 14.20
CA ILE A 89 16.06 3.11 13.68
C ILE A 89 17.31 3.60 14.41
N SER A 90 17.57 3.06 15.59
CA SER A 90 18.75 3.31 16.43
C SER A 90 18.86 2.19 17.47
N PRO A 91 20.03 1.98 18.10
CA PRO A 91 20.21 0.92 19.09
C PRO A 91 19.17 0.98 20.21
N GLY A 92 18.24 0.01 20.24
CA GLY A 92 17.16 -0.04 21.23
C GLY A 92 15.95 0.87 20.96
N LEU A 93 15.90 1.55 19.81
CA LEU A 93 14.73 2.29 19.33
C LEU A 93 14.16 1.61 18.10
N THR A 94 13.03 0.94 18.30
CA THR A 94 12.31 0.21 17.27
C THR A 94 10.97 0.86 17.00
N LEU A 95 10.71 1.12 15.73
CA LEU A 95 9.41 1.48 15.22
C LEU A 95 8.62 0.21 14.95
N GLN A 96 7.32 0.22 15.22
CA GLN A 96 6.46 -0.94 14.94
C GLN A 96 5.19 -0.50 14.25
N TRP A 97 4.63 -1.36 13.41
CA TRP A 97 3.35 -1.14 12.76
C TRP A 97 2.54 -2.43 12.66
N PHE A 98 1.24 -2.30 12.87
CA PHE A 98 0.31 -3.42 12.85
C PHE A 98 -0.87 -3.10 11.96
N ALA A 99 -1.12 -3.97 10.99
CA ALA A 99 -2.32 -3.89 10.18
C ALA A 99 -3.58 -4.11 11.04
N VAL A 100 -4.51 -3.16 11.01
CA VAL A 100 -5.78 -3.26 11.75
C VAL A 100 -6.97 -3.20 10.81
N ARG A 101 -8.04 -3.89 11.19
CA ARG A 101 -9.34 -3.78 10.54
C ARG A 101 -10.23 -2.95 11.45
N LEU A 102 -10.67 -1.80 10.96
CA LEU A 102 -11.66 -0.99 11.65
C LEU A 102 -13.05 -1.48 11.24
N GLU A 103 -13.83 -1.91 12.21
CA GLU A 103 -15.26 -2.16 12.00
C GLU A 103 -15.99 -0.81 11.99
N PRO A 104 -16.93 -0.57 11.05
CA PRO A 104 -17.73 0.63 11.08
C PRO A 104 -18.51 0.68 12.41
N PRO A 105 -18.64 1.85 13.06
CA PRO A 105 -19.39 1.94 14.31
C PRO A 105 -20.81 1.45 14.06
N GLU A 106 -21.23 0.48 14.87
CA GLU A 106 -22.60 -0.01 14.90
C GLU A 106 -23.52 1.18 15.18
N ARG A 107 -24.38 1.50 14.21
CA ARG A 107 -25.36 2.57 14.33
C ARG A 107 -26.47 2.08 15.24
N ASP A 108 -26.48 2.53 16.49
CA ASP A 108 -27.67 2.52 17.35
C ASP A 108 -28.73 3.51 16.82
#